data_AF-A0A3P7K2J2-F1
#
_entry.id   AF-A0A3P7K2J2-F1
#
_cell.length_a   1.000
_cell.length_b   1.000
_cell.length_c   1.000
_cell.angle_alpha   90.00
_cell.angle_beta   90.00
_cell.angle_gamma   90.00
#
_symmetry.space_group_name_H-M   'P 1'
#
loop_
_entity.id
_entity.type
_entity.pdbx_description
1 polymer ?
#
loop_
_entity_poly.entity_id
_entity_poly.type
_entity_poly.pdbx_seq_one_letter_code
_entity_poly.pdbx_strand_id
1 'polypeptide(L)'
;MVVPLQLQDKLIDMNGVKLEEDEQFYRLLQRINDNLEIKVERNVVKSDGGGVVPGTSPSITTATYRVLISLSMSPYEALGVRPDENLLISRIMDKSHAQGKFELGDVIKKLNGIPIKDRNQFFKLFEDATAGGRVNIIVERSAERELELEKRLLPPNIEKIIKRHAGYDYLIVNVLYDSSAGRPFGLNIANVTAHKIVIYEVAENTVAGDYLKIYDHIIAINGNPVSDVTVAKKMIRECGANFQAVIERPVTLDSNGESKREVDEWRRRMARPTNLEQMPPDVQEIVEKHLKQRGIKQATNLVSVLRKSTGQQRRIHFSEHHTETQIQSDIPATKRLRSCR
;
A
#
# COMPACT_ATOMS: atom_id res chain seq x y z
N MET A 1 42.77 2.90 -10.73
CA MET A 1 41.54 2.34 -10.12
C MET A 1 40.76 3.51 -9.56
N VAL A 2 39.63 3.88 -10.14
CA VAL A 2 38.83 5.02 -9.66
C VAL A 2 38.03 4.53 -8.46
N VAL A 3 38.40 4.99 -7.25
CA VAL A 3 37.65 4.68 -6.04
C VAL A 3 36.54 5.74 -5.92
N PRO A 4 35.25 5.36 -5.96
CA PRO A 4 34.18 6.32 -5.78
C PRO A 4 34.23 6.91 -4.36
N LEU A 5 34.03 8.23 -4.26
CA LEU A 5 33.90 8.93 -2.99
C LEU A 5 32.63 8.47 -2.27
N GLN A 6 32.75 8.23 -0.97
CA GLN A 6 31.65 7.80 -0.11
C GLN A 6 31.16 8.96 0.76
N LEU A 7 29.89 8.95 1.14
CA LEU A 7 29.35 9.91 2.09
C LEU A 7 30.13 9.78 3.43
N GLN A 8 30.63 10.89 3.98
CA GLN A 8 31.55 11.00 5.13
C GLN A 8 33.06 10.89 4.83
N ASP A 9 33.45 10.75 3.57
CA ASP A 9 34.84 10.91 3.15
C ASP A 9 35.28 12.37 3.39
N LYS A 10 36.29 12.58 4.24
CA LYS A 10 36.85 13.91 4.49
C LYS A 10 37.99 14.16 3.51
N LEU A 11 37.83 15.18 2.66
CA LEU A 11 38.89 15.61 1.75
C LEU A 11 39.98 16.29 2.57
N ILE A 12 41.20 15.77 2.50
CA ILE A 12 42.34 16.30 3.27
C ILE A 12 43.33 17.05 2.38
N ASP A 13 43.41 16.69 1.10
CA ASP A 13 44.42 17.19 0.18
C ASP A 13 43.95 17.02 -1.27
N MET A 14 44.33 17.98 -2.11
CA MET A 14 44.11 17.92 -3.55
C MET A 14 45.38 18.35 -4.28
N ASN A 15 45.91 17.48 -5.13
CA ASN A 15 47.17 17.65 -5.87
C ASN A 15 48.37 18.04 -4.98
N GLY A 16 48.43 17.51 -3.75
CA GLY A 16 49.49 17.81 -2.79
C GLY A 16 49.32 19.12 -2.02
N VAL A 17 48.18 19.82 -2.19
CA VAL A 17 47.80 20.98 -1.38
C VAL A 17 46.80 20.55 -0.32
N LYS A 18 47.18 20.72 0.96
CA LYS A 18 46.29 20.47 2.09
C LYS A 18 45.10 21.42 2.07
N LEU A 19 43.91 20.87 2.25
CA LEU A 19 42.67 21.62 2.32
C LEU A 19 42.31 21.86 3.78
N GLU A 20 42.39 23.12 4.23
CA GLU A 20 41.99 23.52 5.58
C GLU A 20 40.60 24.17 5.60
N GLU A 21 40.22 24.82 4.49
CA GLU A 21 38.94 25.52 4.33
C GLU A 21 38.29 25.19 2.98
N ASP A 22 36.95 25.12 2.97
CA ASP A 22 36.16 24.78 1.78
C ASP A 22 36.41 25.73 0.60
N GLU A 23 36.71 27.01 0.86
CA GLU A 23 37.02 27.98 -0.19
C GLU A 23 38.28 27.62 -1.00
N GLN A 24 39.27 26.98 -0.37
CA GLN A 24 40.52 26.59 -1.02
C GLN A 24 40.26 25.52 -2.09
N PHE A 25 39.32 24.61 -1.80
CA PHE A 25 38.90 23.56 -2.72
C PHE A 25 38.26 24.14 -4.00
N TYR A 26 37.33 25.09 -3.85
CA TYR A 26 36.68 25.73 -5.00
C TYR A 26 37.65 26.55 -5.85
N ARG A 27 38.62 27.25 -5.23
CA ARG A 27 39.64 28.02 -5.97
C ARG A 27 40.60 27.11 -6.74
N LEU A 28 40.93 25.95 -6.17
CA LEU A 28 41.79 24.98 -6.84
C LEU A 28 41.04 24.33 -8.02
N LEU A 29 39.76 23.96 -7.88
CA LEU A 29 38.95 23.45 -9.00
C LEU A 29 38.87 24.42 -10.19
N GLN A 30 38.85 25.73 -9.93
CA GLN A 30 38.82 26.76 -10.99
C GLN A 30 40.14 26.90 -11.76
N ARG A 31 41.26 26.38 -11.23
CA ARG A 31 42.60 26.54 -11.82
C ARG A 31 43.10 25.28 -12.55
N ILE A 32 42.40 24.17 -12.46
CA ILE A 32 42.94 22.86 -12.87
C ILE A 32 42.49 22.51 -14.29
N ASN A 33 43.46 22.47 -15.19
CA ASN A 33 43.34 21.86 -16.53
C ASN A 33 44.00 20.46 -16.57
N ASP A 34 44.42 19.95 -15.42
CA ASP A 34 45.20 18.71 -15.25
C ASP A 34 44.43 17.63 -14.49
N ASN A 35 45.00 16.43 -14.43
CA ASN A 35 44.43 15.31 -13.67
C ASN A 35 44.34 15.63 -12.17
N LEU A 36 43.22 15.26 -11.56
CA LEU A 36 42.91 15.53 -10.16
C LEU A 36 43.28 14.34 -9.28
N GLU A 37 44.23 14.53 -8.37
CA GLU A 37 44.60 13.61 -7.30
C GLU A 37 44.01 14.13 -5.99
N ILE A 38 43.13 13.36 -5.36
CA ILE A 38 42.47 13.72 -4.10
C ILE A 38 42.88 12.69 -3.05
N LYS A 39 43.36 13.16 -1.89
CA LYS A 39 43.48 12.29 -0.71
C LYS A 39 42.29 12.49 0.21
N VAL A 40 41.83 11.36 0.75
CA VAL A 40 40.63 11.26 1.54
C VAL A 40 40.95 10.52 2.83
N GLU A 41 40.47 11.05 3.94
CA GLU A 41 40.43 10.35 5.22
C GLU A 41 39.05 9.71 5.40
N ARG A 42 39.02 8.39 5.58
CA ARG A 42 37.79 7.62 5.80
C ARG A 42 37.77 7.07 7.23
N ASN A 43 36.85 7.58 8.04
CA ASN A 43 36.60 7.05 9.38
C ASN A 43 35.83 5.73 9.28
N VAL A 44 36.54 4.61 9.24
CA VAL A 44 35.94 3.29 9.35
C VAL A 44 35.69 3.01 10.83
N VAL A 45 34.44 3.18 11.28
CA VAL A 45 34.02 2.70 12.61
C VAL A 45 34.11 1.18 12.58
N LYS A 46 35.21 0.64 13.12
CA LYS A 46 35.36 -0.80 13.34
C LYS A 46 34.40 -1.20 14.47
N SER A 47 33.33 -1.90 14.09
CA SER A 47 32.60 -2.76 15.01
C SER A 47 33.51 -3.95 15.32
N ASP A 48 34.24 -3.87 16.43
CA ASP A 48 35.00 -5.01 16.95
C ASP A 48 34.02 -6.09 17.42
N GLY A 49 34.28 -7.32 16.99
CA GLY A 49 33.37 -8.44 17.12
C GLY A 49 33.16 -8.94 18.55
N GLY A 50 31.96 -9.48 18.79
CA GLY A 50 31.68 -10.29 19.96
C GLY A 50 30.18 -10.60 20.12
N GLY A 51 29.78 -11.83 19.78
CA GLY A 51 28.53 -12.44 20.26
C GLY A 51 27.32 -12.32 19.33
N VAL A 52 27.05 -13.39 18.58
CA VAL A 52 25.81 -13.60 17.85
C VAL A 52 24.66 -13.77 18.85
N VAL A 53 23.70 -12.84 18.83
CA VAL A 53 22.35 -13.05 19.38
C VAL A 53 21.36 -12.82 18.22
N PRO A 54 20.59 -13.83 17.80
CA PRO A 54 19.65 -13.66 16.69
C PRO A 54 18.37 -13.03 17.23
N GLY A 55 18.19 -11.73 17.02
CA GLY A 55 17.00 -11.06 17.54
C GLY A 55 16.94 -9.55 17.41
N THR A 56 17.64 -8.94 16.45
CA THR A 56 17.39 -7.53 16.15
C THR A 56 17.63 -7.31 14.66
N SER A 57 16.54 -7.04 13.95
CA SER A 57 16.58 -6.54 12.57
C SER A 57 17.58 -5.40 12.48
N PRO A 58 18.43 -5.31 11.44
CA PRO A 58 19.32 -4.18 11.28
C PRO A 58 18.45 -2.94 11.14
N SER A 59 18.43 -2.09 12.18
CA SER A 59 17.90 -0.75 12.09
C SER A 59 18.81 -0.01 11.11
N ILE A 60 18.35 0.09 9.86
CA ILE A 60 18.96 0.93 8.85
C ILE A 60 18.93 2.35 9.43
N THR A 61 20.08 2.93 9.69
CA THR A 61 20.20 4.30 10.20
C THR A 61 19.74 5.23 9.08
N THR A 62 18.48 5.67 9.13
CA THR A 62 17.82 6.45 8.09
C THR A 62 18.50 7.82 7.92
N ALA A 63 19.29 7.99 6.85
CA ALA A 63 19.99 9.24 6.57
C ALA A 63 19.03 10.27 5.95
N THR A 64 18.53 11.20 6.78
CA THR A 64 17.82 12.38 6.31
C THR A 64 18.80 13.55 6.20
N TYR A 65 18.85 14.22 5.05
CA TYR A 65 19.74 15.38 4.86
C TYR A 65 19.02 16.55 4.23
N ARG A 66 19.56 17.76 4.45
CA ARG A 66 18.98 19.01 3.92
C ARG A 66 19.70 19.41 2.65
N VAL A 67 18.92 19.69 1.61
CA VAL A 67 19.42 20.13 0.31
C VAL A 67 18.95 21.55 0.05
N LEU A 68 19.87 22.42 -0.37
CA LEU A 68 19.56 23.77 -0.83
C LEU A 68 19.38 23.76 -2.35
N ILE A 69 18.18 24.10 -2.80
CA ILE A 69 17.82 24.18 -4.21
C ILE A 69 17.68 25.66 -4.57
N SER A 70 18.56 26.13 -5.46
CA SER A 70 18.52 27.50 -6.00
C SER A 70 17.89 27.53 -7.39
N LEU A 71 16.88 28.37 -7.54
CA LEU A 71 16.12 28.55 -8.77
C LEU A 71 16.19 30.01 -9.20
N SER A 72 16.43 30.20 -10.49
CA SER A 72 16.26 31.47 -11.19
C SER A 72 15.03 31.30 -12.07
N MET A 73 13.96 32.02 -11.78
CA MET A 73 12.67 31.89 -12.46
C MET A 73 12.08 33.27 -12.71
N SER A 74 11.23 33.38 -13.73
CA SER A 74 10.49 34.61 -14.00
C SER A 74 9.27 34.72 -13.08
N PRO A 75 8.77 35.95 -12.80
CA PRO A 75 7.52 36.12 -12.09
C PRO A 75 6.37 35.37 -12.77
N TYR A 76 5.47 34.77 -11.99
CA TYR A 76 4.31 34.00 -12.46
C TYR A 76 4.62 32.68 -13.18
N GLU A 77 5.89 32.28 -13.22
CA GLU A 77 6.29 31.00 -13.80
C GLU A 77 6.02 29.85 -12.81
N ALA A 78 5.39 28.77 -13.31
CA ALA A 78 5.06 27.63 -12.47
C ALA A 78 6.33 26.82 -12.13
N LEU A 79 6.52 26.53 -10.84
CA LEU A 79 7.62 25.71 -10.36
C LEU A 79 7.60 24.28 -10.94
N GLY A 80 6.39 23.75 -11.15
CA GLY A 80 6.19 22.38 -11.64
C GLY A 80 6.22 21.29 -10.57
N VAL A 81 6.21 21.67 -9.29
CA VAL A 81 5.86 20.76 -8.18
C VAL A 81 4.61 21.25 -7.48
N ARG A 82 3.82 20.29 -6.99
CA ARG A 82 2.66 20.58 -6.14
C ARG A 82 2.83 19.83 -4.83
N PRO A 83 3.32 20.49 -3.77
CA PRO A 83 3.44 19.88 -2.46
C PRO A 83 2.06 19.51 -1.89
N ASP A 84 2.01 18.43 -1.13
CA ASP A 84 0.82 18.04 -0.37
C ASP A 84 0.62 18.92 0.90
N GLU A 85 -0.28 18.51 1.80
CA GLU A 85 -0.54 19.22 3.06
C GLU A 85 0.67 19.22 4.00
N ASN A 86 1.54 18.21 3.90
CA ASN A 86 2.76 18.08 4.68
C ASN A 86 3.99 18.67 3.97
N LEU A 87 3.78 19.41 2.88
CA LEU A 87 4.83 19.97 2.02
C LEU A 87 5.73 18.90 1.37
N LEU A 88 5.23 17.67 1.25
CA LEU A 88 5.90 16.57 0.57
C LEU A 88 5.68 16.67 -0.93
N ILE A 89 6.75 16.53 -1.70
CA ILE A 89 6.71 16.49 -3.16
C ILE A 89 6.48 15.05 -3.59
N SER A 90 5.25 14.77 -4.00
CA SER A 90 4.82 13.46 -4.51
C SER A 90 4.84 13.36 -6.03
N ARG A 91 4.93 14.50 -6.73
CA ARG A 91 4.98 14.56 -8.20
C ARG A 91 5.76 15.78 -8.67
N ILE A 92 6.54 15.58 -9.73
CA ILE A 92 7.26 16.60 -10.48
C ILE A 92 6.74 16.59 -11.92
N MET A 93 6.44 17.76 -12.47
CA MET A 93 5.97 17.89 -13.85
C MET A 93 7.13 17.82 -14.84
N ASP A 94 6.92 17.11 -15.95
CA ASP A 94 7.87 17.10 -17.07
C ASP A 94 8.02 18.50 -17.69
N LYS A 95 9.24 18.82 -18.14
CA LYS A 95 9.65 20.09 -18.74
C LYS A 95 9.44 21.30 -17.82
N SER A 96 9.53 21.11 -16.50
CA SER A 96 9.40 22.18 -15.51
C SER A 96 10.72 22.53 -14.82
N HIS A 97 10.74 23.67 -14.12
CA HIS A 97 11.90 24.12 -13.34
C HIS A 97 12.30 23.17 -12.22
N ALA A 98 11.34 22.37 -11.74
CA ALA A 98 11.59 21.39 -10.72
C ALA A 98 12.23 20.10 -11.23
N GLN A 99 12.10 19.81 -12.53
CA GLN A 99 12.67 18.59 -13.12
C GLN A 99 14.21 18.60 -13.02
N GLY A 100 14.76 17.52 -12.45
CA GLY A 100 16.21 17.37 -12.24
C GLY A 100 16.79 18.18 -11.08
N LYS A 101 15.97 18.97 -10.36
CA LYS A 101 16.40 19.72 -9.17
C LYS A 101 15.76 19.17 -7.89
N PHE A 102 14.47 18.86 -7.96
CA PHE A 102 13.75 18.18 -6.91
C PHE A 102 13.73 16.68 -7.17
N GLU A 103 13.67 15.92 -6.09
CA GLU A 103 13.45 14.48 -6.09
C GLU A 103 12.11 14.15 -5.43
N LEU A 104 11.58 12.99 -5.75
CA LEU A 104 10.33 12.53 -5.13
C LEU A 104 10.60 12.24 -3.65
N GLY A 105 9.70 12.68 -2.79
CA GLY A 105 9.89 12.52 -1.34
C GLY A 105 10.67 13.63 -0.68
N ASP A 106 11.08 14.66 -1.43
CA ASP A 106 11.55 15.92 -0.89
C ASP A 106 10.44 16.58 -0.06
N VAL A 107 10.76 16.98 1.17
CA VAL A 107 9.85 17.73 2.05
C VAL A 107 10.35 19.17 2.17
N ILE A 108 9.53 20.13 1.76
CA ILE A 108 9.92 21.54 1.82
C ILE A 108 9.92 22.00 3.29
N LYS A 109 11.03 22.59 3.74
CA LYS A 109 11.19 23.11 5.11
C LYS A 109 11.32 24.62 5.14
N LYS A 110 12.09 25.22 4.25
CA LYS A 110 12.32 26.68 4.22
C LYS A 110 12.35 27.21 2.79
N LEU A 111 11.95 28.46 2.63
CA LEU A 111 12.08 29.23 1.40
C LEU A 111 12.69 30.59 1.71
N ASN A 112 13.79 30.94 1.04
CA ASN A 112 14.60 32.13 1.28
C ASN A 112 14.93 32.36 2.77
N GLY A 113 15.17 31.28 3.52
CA GLY A 113 15.46 31.31 4.95
C GLY A 113 14.23 31.31 5.87
N ILE A 114 13.03 31.55 5.32
CA ILE A 114 11.76 31.56 6.08
C ILE A 114 11.24 30.11 6.22
N PRO A 115 11.00 29.62 7.44
CA PRO A 115 10.41 28.29 7.65
C PRO A 115 8.94 28.27 7.22
N ILE A 116 8.56 27.20 6.53
CA ILE A 116 7.23 27.01 5.99
C ILE A 116 6.53 25.93 6.82
N LYS A 117 5.31 26.24 7.27
CA LYS A 117 4.46 25.28 7.98
C LYS A 117 3.34 24.74 7.10
N ASP A 118 2.74 25.63 6.30
CA ASP A 118 1.55 25.32 5.53
C ASP A 118 1.75 25.51 4.03
N ARG A 119 1.02 24.72 3.24
CA ARG A 119 1.00 24.83 1.78
C ARG A 119 0.62 26.22 1.28
N ASN A 120 -0.35 26.88 1.91
CA ASN A 120 -0.78 28.22 1.49
C ASN A 120 0.31 29.28 1.77
N GLN A 121 1.07 29.10 2.85
CA GLN A 121 2.21 29.95 3.18
C GLN A 121 3.33 29.77 2.15
N PHE A 122 3.58 28.52 1.73
CA PHE A 122 4.55 28.23 0.67
C PHE A 122 4.25 29.00 -0.62
N PHE A 123 3.01 28.92 -1.13
CA PHE A 123 2.68 29.57 -2.40
C PHE A 123 2.79 31.09 -2.36
N LYS A 124 2.35 31.73 -1.26
CA LYS A 124 2.53 33.19 -1.09
C LYS A 124 4.00 33.60 -1.08
N LEU A 125 4.81 32.93 -0.25
CA LEU A 125 6.24 33.22 -0.15
C LEU A 125 6.98 32.90 -1.46
N PHE A 126 6.53 31.90 -2.20
CA PHE A 126 7.09 31.54 -3.49
C PHE A 126 6.80 32.63 -4.54
N GLU A 127 5.56 33.14 -4.61
CA GLU A 127 5.19 34.26 -5.48
C GLU A 127 6.05 35.49 -5.19
N ASP A 128 6.17 35.88 -3.93
CA ASP A 128 7.01 37.01 -3.49
C ASP A 128 8.49 36.81 -3.86
N ALA A 129 9.01 35.58 -3.68
CA ALA A 129 10.39 35.24 -4.01
C ALA A 129 10.67 35.25 -5.52
N THR A 130 9.71 34.81 -6.33
CA THR A 130 9.84 34.88 -7.80
C THR A 130 9.84 36.32 -8.31
N ALA A 131 9.13 37.25 -7.66
CA ALA A 131 9.21 38.67 -7.97
C ALA A 131 10.62 39.25 -7.70
N GLY A 132 11.33 38.70 -6.71
CA GLY A 132 12.73 39.04 -6.38
C GLY A 132 13.80 38.36 -7.25
N GLY A 133 13.41 37.49 -8.20
CA GLY A 133 14.30 36.84 -9.16
C GLY A 133 15.23 35.75 -8.61
N ARG A 134 15.20 35.45 -7.30
CA ARG A 134 15.95 34.34 -6.69
C ARG A 134 15.12 33.58 -5.68
N VAL A 135 14.98 32.28 -5.91
CA VAL A 135 14.23 31.38 -5.02
C VAL A 135 15.17 30.29 -4.51
N ASN A 136 15.44 30.32 -3.21
CA ASN A 136 16.25 29.34 -2.50
C ASN A 136 15.35 28.50 -1.60
N ILE A 137 15.18 27.22 -1.93
CA ILE A 137 14.32 26.30 -1.19
C ILE A 137 15.21 25.29 -0.47
N ILE A 138 15.00 25.14 0.84
CA ILE A 138 15.63 24.07 1.62
C ILE A 138 14.61 22.95 1.73
N VAL A 139 14.97 21.81 1.15
CA VAL A 139 14.22 20.56 1.25
C VAL A 139 14.93 19.57 2.15
N GLU A 140 14.15 18.72 2.79
CA GLU A 140 14.64 17.55 3.48
C GLU A 140 14.44 16.33 2.59
N ARG A 141 15.55 15.67 2.28
CA ARG A 141 15.60 14.53 1.39
C ARG A 141 15.83 13.24 2.18
N SER A 142 15.14 12.18 1.76
CA SER A 142 15.26 10.84 2.32
C SER A 142 15.19 9.82 1.20
N ALA A 143 16.24 9.01 1.07
CA ALA A 143 16.31 7.95 0.06
C ALA A 143 15.21 6.90 0.25
N GLU A 144 14.74 6.66 1.48
CA GLU A 144 13.62 5.74 1.73
C GLU A 144 12.30 6.30 1.20
N ARG A 145 12.03 7.60 1.41
CA ARG A 145 10.81 8.26 0.93
C ARG A 145 10.78 8.32 -0.59
N GLU A 146 11.92 8.62 -1.20
CA GLU A 146 12.08 8.59 -2.65
C GLU A 146 11.76 7.21 -3.20
N LEU A 147 12.39 6.16 -2.66
CA LEU A 147 12.19 4.78 -3.12
C LEU A 147 10.75 4.30 -2.86
N GLU A 148 10.10 4.74 -1.78
CA GLU A 148 8.68 4.47 -1.52
C GLU A 148 7.77 5.17 -2.54
N LEU A 149 8.05 6.42 -2.90
CA LEU A 149 7.25 7.19 -3.87
C LEU A 149 7.51 6.77 -5.31
N GLU A 150 8.74 6.38 -5.66
CA GLU A 150 9.06 5.77 -6.95
C GLU A 150 8.30 4.45 -7.14
N LYS A 151 8.17 3.63 -6.10
CA LYS A 151 7.31 2.42 -6.13
C LYS A 151 5.83 2.74 -6.38
N ARG A 152 5.38 3.96 -6.05
CA ARG A 152 4.02 4.45 -6.32
C ARG A 152 3.87 5.08 -7.71
N LEU A 153 4.97 5.32 -8.43
CA LEU A 153 4.87 5.82 -9.80
C LEU A 153 4.44 4.69 -10.74
N LEU A 154 3.30 4.91 -11.38
CA LEU A 154 2.81 4.02 -12.41
C LEU A 154 3.41 4.40 -13.77
N PRO A 155 3.75 3.42 -14.63
CA PRO A 155 4.09 3.64 -16.02
C PRO A 155 3.01 4.47 -16.73
N PRO A 156 3.39 5.35 -17.67
CA PRO A 156 2.46 6.26 -18.37
C PRO A 156 1.29 5.55 -19.08
N ASN A 157 1.52 4.31 -19.54
CA ASN A 157 0.53 3.49 -20.21
C ASN A 157 -0.62 3.07 -19.27
N ILE A 158 -0.31 2.91 -17.98
CA ILE A 158 -1.25 2.49 -16.94
C ILE A 158 -1.94 3.71 -16.34
N GLU A 159 -1.23 4.84 -16.23
CA GLU A 159 -1.79 6.08 -15.71
C GLU A 159 -2.96 6.62 -16.54
N LYS A 160 -2.96 6.39 -17.87
CA LYS A 160 -4.10 6.73 -18.75
C LYS A 160 -5.36 5.91 -18.48
N ILE A 161 -5.23 4.74 -17.88
CA ILE A 161 -6.32 3.79 -17.63
C ILE A 161 -7.01 4.12 -16.29
N ILE A 162 -6.33 4.83 -15.39
CA ILE A 162 -6.74 4.98 -13.99
C ILE A 162 -7.28 6.38 -13.71
N LYS A 163 -8.46 6.42 -13.07
CA LYS A 163 -8.94 7.64 -12.40
C LYS A 163 -8.47 7.58 -10.96
N ARG A 164 -7.53 8.45 -10.59
CA ARG A 164 -7.00 8.46 -9.21
C ARG A 164 -8.02 9.03 -8.23
N HIS A 165 -8.25 8.33 -7.14
CA HIS A 165 -9.11 8.73 -6.04
C HIS A 165 -8.27 9.17 -4.84
N ALA A 166 -8.69 10.26 -4.18
CA ALA A 166 -8.06 10.69 -2.93
C ALA A 166 -8.28 9.62 -1.84
N GLY A 167 -7.24 9.33 -1.05
CA GLY A 167 -7.28 8.31 0.00
C GLY A 167 -6.85 6.90 -0.45
N TYR A 168 -6.51 6.73 -1.72
CA TYR A 168 -6.04 5.47 -2.30
C TYR A 168 -4.63 5.62 -2.89
N ASP A 169 -3.80 4.61 -2.64
CA ASP A 169 -2.49 4.43 -3.25
C ASP A 169 -2.60 3.52 -4.46
N TYR A 170 -1.86 3.84 -5.53
CA TYR A 170 -1.77 3.00 -6.71
C TYR A 170 -0.39 2.39 -6.80
N LEU A 171 -0.33 1.06 -6.83
CA LEU A 171 0.90 0.30 -6.68
C LEU A 171 0.98 -0.76 -7.79
N ILE A 172 2.19 -0.99 -8.29
CA ILE A 172 2.46 -2.18 -9.10
C ILE A 172 3.06 -3.25 -8.20
N VAL A 173 2.44 -4.41 -8.22
CA VAL A 173 2.86 -5.57 -7.45
C VAL A 173 3.19 -6.69 -8.41
N ASN A 174 4.45 -7.12 -8.39
CA ASN A 174 4.90 -8.30 -9.12
C ASN A 174 4.76 -9.52 -8.20
N VAL A 175 3.76 -10.34 -8.47
CA VAL A 175 3.48 -11.55 -7.71
C VAL A 175 4.25 -12.69 -8.35
N LEU A 176 5.06 -13.37 -7.54
CA LEU A 176 5.83 -14.54 -7.95
C LEU A 176 5.34 -15.77 -7.19
N TYR A 177 4.96 -16.81 -7.93
CA TYR A 177 4.47 -18.07 -7.40
C TYR A 177 5.36 -19.22 -7.88
N ASP A 178 6.01 -19.89 -6.94
CA ASP A 178 6.72 -21.14 -7.17
C ASP A 178 5.85 -22.31 -6.68
N SER A 179 5.33 -23.10 -7.63
CA SER A 179 4.54 -24.29 -7.33
C SER A 179 5.36 -25.39 -6.65
N SER A 180 6.69 -25.39 -6.82
CA SER A 180 7.61 -26.39 -6.27
C SER A 180 7.83 -26.21 -4.78
N ALA A 181 7.63 -25.00 -4.27
CA ALA A 181 7.80 -24.66 -2.85
C ALA A 181 6.70 -25.25 -1.94
N GLY A 182 5.63 -25.83 -2.51
CA GLY A 182 4.55 -26.48 -1.76
C GLY A 182 3.63 -25.53 -0.97
N ARG A 183 3.85 -24.21 -1.06
CA ARG A 183 3.01 -23.20 -0.40
C ARG A 183 1.83 -22.84 -1.30
N PRO A 184 0.58 -22.83 -0.80
CA PRO A 184 -0.57 -22.47 -1.62
C PRO A 184 -0.58 -20.97 -1.96
N PHE A 185 -1.19 -20.63 -3.09
CA PHE A 185 -1.29 -19.24 -3.54
C PHE A 185 -2.17 -18.38 -2.61
N GLY A 186 -3.36 -18.88 -2.23
CA GLY A 186 -4.17 -18.30 -1.14
C GLY A 186 -4.91 -16.98 -1.40
N LEU A 187 -5.14 -16.62 -2.66
CA LEU A 187 -5.86 -15.40 -3.04
C LEU A 187 -7.37 -15.63 -3.23
N ASN A 188 -8.19 -14.91 -2.47
CA ASN A 188 -9.64 -14.87 -2.70
C ASN A 188 -10.10 -13.49 -3.18
N ILE A 189 -10.59 -13.47 -4.43
CA ILE A 189 -11.09 -12.26 -5.11
C ILE A 189 -12.57 -12.39 -5.45
N ALA A 190 -13.27 -11.26 -5.43
CA ALA A 190 -14.68 -11.16 -5.76
C ALA A 190 -15.00 -9.87 -6.53
N ASN A 191 -16.01 -9.95 -7.39
CA ASN A 191 -16.67 -8.76 -7.94
C ASN A 191 -17.61 -8.19 -6.88
N VAL A 192 -17.16 -7.16 -6.16
CA VAL A 192 -17.97 -6.46 -5.16
C VAL A 192 -19.00 -5.57 -5.87
N THR A 193 -18.56 -4.92 -6.95
CA THR A 193 -19.40 -4.12 -7.87
C THR A 193 -19.15 -4.61 -9.31
N ALA A 194 -20.01 -4.22 -10.25
CA ALA A 194 -19.96 -4.67 -11.66
C ALA A 194 -18.59 -4.50 -12.36
N HIS A 195 -17.75 -3.57 -11.88
CA HIS A 195 -16.42 -3.29 -12.45
C HIS A 195 -15.32 -3.20 -11.39
N LYS A 196 -15.54 -3.77 -10.19
CA LYS A 196 -14.61 -3.64 -9.05
C LYS A 196 -14.26 -5.01 -8.48
N ILE A 197 -13.03 -5.45 -8.71
CA ILE A 197 -12.50 -6.73 -8.22
C ILE A 197 -11.72 -6.49 -6.94
N VAL A 198 -12.29 -6.87 -5.80
CA VAL A 198 -11.66 -6.67 -4.50
C VAL A 198 -11.17 -7.99 -3.94
N ILE A 199 -10.00 -7.93 -3.30
CA ILE A 199 -9.47 -9.01 -2.47
C ILE A 199 -10.21 -8.98 -1.14
N TYR A 200 -11.16 -9.90 -0.94
CA TYR A 200 -11.98 -9.92 0.28
C TYR A 200 -11.36 -10.77 1.39
N GLU A 201 -10.46 -11.69 1.04
CA GLU A 201 -9.80 -12.58 1.98
C GLU A 201 -8.46 -13.04 1.40
N VAL A 202 -7.46 -13.12 2.26
CA VAL A 202 -6.16 -13.68 1.94
C VAL A 202 -5.85 -14.70 3.02
N ALA A 203 -5.58 -15.94 2.63
CA ALA A 203 -5.30 -17.00 3.59
C ALA A 203 -3.92 -16.74 4.25
N GLU A 204 -3.83 -17.01 5.56
CA GLU A 204 -2.57 -16.89 6.30
C GLU A 204 -1.52 -17.88 5.76
N ASN A 205 -0.24 -17.51 5.84
CA ASN A 205 0.88 -18.33 5.36
C ASN A 205 0.79 -18.71 3.87
N THR A 206 0.21 -17.85 3.04
CA THR A 206 0.12 -18.07 1.57
C THR A 206 0.91 -17.04 0.79
N VAL A 207 1.29 -17.35 -0.45
CA VAL A 207 2.12 -16.47 -1.30
C VAL A 207 1.44 -15.14 -1.55
N ALA A 208 0.12 -15.15 -1.77
CA ALA A 208 -0.64 -13.91 -1.97
C ALA A 208 -0.55 -12.97 -0.78
N GLY A 209 -0.46 -13.48 0.46
CA GLY A 209 -0.34 -12.66 1.68
C GLY A 209 0.94 -11.84 1.77
N ASP A 210 2.01 -12.25 1.07
CA ASP A 210 3.28 -11.54 1.09
C ASP A 210 3.23 -10.28 0.18
N TYR A 211 2.38 -10.31 -0.85
CA TYR A 211 2.31 -9.28 -1.89
C TYR A 211 1.02 -8.43 -1.83
N LEU A 212 -0.10 -9.06 -1.46
CA LEU A 212 -1.45 -8.53 -1.58
C LEU A 212 -2.10 -8.41 -0.19
N LYS A 213 -2.94 -7.39 -0.01
CA LYS A 213 -3.66 -7.14 1.24
C LYS A 213 -5.17 -7.25 1.03
N ILE A 214 -5.87 -7.48 2.13
CA ILE A 214 -7.34 -7.42 2.14
C ILE A 214 -7.77 -5.99 1.78
N TYR A 215 -8.85 -5.87 1.01
CA TYR A 215 -9.40 -4.63 0.45
C TYR A 215 -8.62 -4.01 -0.70
N ASP A 216 -7.53 -4.65 -1.15
CA ASP A 216 -6.89 -4.26 -2.40
C ASP A 216 -7.84 -4.46 -3.59
N HIS A 217 -7.95 -3.45 -4.44
CA HIS A 217 -8.69 -3.48 -5.69
C HIS A 217 -7.74 -3.72 -6.86
N ILE A 218 -7.99 -4.80 -7.61
CA ILE A 218 -7.17 -5.17 -8.79
C ILE A 218 -7.73 -4.44 -10.01
N ILE A 219 -6.97 -3.50 -10.55
CA ILE A 219 -7.37 -2.72 -11.73
C ILE A 219 -6.93 -3.42 -13.02
N ALA A 220 -5.69 -3.92 -13.04
CA ALA A 220 -5.11 -4.50 -14.23
C ALA A 220 -4.16 -5.65 -13.89
N ILE A 221 -4.04 -6.60 -14.81
CA ILE A 221 -3.12 -7.75 -14.73
C ILE A 221 -2.30 -7.76 -16.02
N ASN A 222 -0.97 -7.77 -15.89
CA ASN A 222 -0.01 -7.72 -16.98
C ASN A 222 -0.28 -6.59 -18.00
N GLY A 223 -0.65 -5.42 -17.48
CA GLY A 223 -0.98 -4.24 -18.29
C GLY A 223 -2.38 -4.22 -18.91
N ASN A 224 -3.17 -5.29 -18.79
CA ASN A 224 -4.54 -5.34 -19.31
C ASN A 224 -5.55 -5.04 -18.18
N PRO A 225 -6.50 -4.10 -18.37
CA PRO A 225 -7.51 -3.79 -17.38
C PRO A 225 -8.45 -4.98 -17.16
N VAL A 226 -8.85 -5.20 -15.92
CA VAL A 226 -9.72 -6.32 -15.55
C VAL A 226 -10.90 -5.79 -14.75
N SER A 227 -12.10 -6.17 -15.16
CA SER A 227 -13.37 -5.76 -14.53
C SER A 227 -14.18 -6.94 -13.99
N ASP A 228 -13.86 -8.16 -14.40
CA ASP A 228 -14.54 -9.38 -13.99
C ASP A 228 -13.61 -10.40 -13.30
N VAL A 229 -14.06 -10.96 -12.17
CA VAL A 229 -13.39 -12.00 -11.41
C VAL A 229 -13.08 -13.26 -12.24
N THR A 230 -13.93 -13.63 -13.19
CA THR A 230 -13.74 -14.80 -14.06
C THR A 230 -12.58 -14.57 -15.03
N VAL A 231 -12.52 -13.37 -15.62
CA VAL A 231 -11.42 -12.94 -16.49
C VAL A 231 -10.13 -12.85 -15.69
N ALA A 232 -10.16 -12.25 -14.49
CA ALA A 232 -9.01 -12.17 -13.59
C ALA A 232 -8.46 -13.55 -13.26
N LYS A 233 -9.32 -14.49 -12.83
CA LYS A 233 -8.92 -15.87 -12.51
C LYS A 233 -8.33 -16.59 -13.73
N LYS A 234 -8.88 -16.36 -14.91
CA LYS A 234 -8.35 -16.93 -16.16
C LYS A 234 -6.94 -16.41 -16.44
N MET A 235 -6.73 -15.09 -16.41
CA MET A 235 -5.43 -14.47 -16.65
C MET A 235 -4.37 -14.92 -15.63
N ILE A 236 -4.74 -15.00 -14.34
CA ILE A 236 -3.83 -15.47 -13.29
C ILE A 236 -3.42 -16.94 -13.54
N ARG A 237 -4.36 -17.78 -13.99
CA ARG A 237 -4.08 -19.20 -14.30
C ARG A 237 -3.19 -19.34 -15.53
N GLU A 238 -3.43 -18.56 -16.58
CA GLU A 238 -2.65 -18.57 -17.82
C GLU A 238 -1.18 -18.21 -17.56
N CYS A 239 -0.90 -17.32 -16.61
CA CYS A 239 0.45 -16.92 -16.22
C CYS A 239 1.04 -17.78 -15.09
N GLY A 240 0.42 -18.90 -14.71
CA GLY A 240 0.91 -19.77 -13.65
C GLY A 240 1.03 -19.08 -12.29
N ALA A 241 0.15 -18.12 -12.01
CA ALA A 241 0.18 -17.24 -10.83
C ALA A 241 1.44 -16.36 -10.68
N ASN A 242 2.22 -16.20 -11.75
CA ASN A 242 3.29 -15.21 -11.87
C ASN A 242 2.79 -14.03 -12.71
N PHE A 243 2.43 -12.91 -12.09
CA PHE A 243 1.85 -11.78 -12.81
C PHE A 243 2.18 -10.44 -12.16
N GLN A 244 2.16 -9.40 -12.99
CA GLN A 244 2.19 -8.03 -12.55
C GLN A 244 0.75 -7.54 -12.37
N ALA A 245 0.39 -7.06 -11.19
CA ALA A 245 -0.91 -6.44 -10.94
C ALA A 245 -0.77 -4.96 -10.63
N VAL A 246 -1.73 -4.19 -11.13
CA VAL A 246 -1.92 -2.80 -10.74
C VAL A 246 -3.03 -2.76 -9.70
N ILE A 247 -2.69 -2.25 -8.53
CA ILE A 247 -3.53 -2.30 -7.35
C ILE A 247 -3.88 -0.88 -6.90
N GLU A 248 -5.14 -0.68 -6.58
CA GLU A 248 -5.63 0.45 -5.81
C GLU A 248 -5.83 0.00 -4.36
N ARG A 249 -5.06 0.59 -3.45
CA ARG A 249 -5.02 0.24 -2.03
C ARG A 249 -5.55 1.39 -1.18
N PRO A 250 -6.58 1.18 -0.34
CA PRO A 250 -7.03 2.22 0.59
C PRO A 250 -5.95 2.51 1.64
N VAL A 251 -5.63 3.79 1.85
CA VAL A 251 -4.62 4.23 2.83
C VAL A 251 -5.26 4.95 4.00
N THR A 252 -6.29 5.76 3.73
CA THR A 252 -6.99 6.51 4.77
C THR A 252 -7.99 5.62 5.52
N LEU A 253 -8.28 5.97 6.77
CA LEU A 253 -9.29 5.28 7.58
C LEU A 253 -10.67 5.29 6.91
N ASP A 254 -11.01 6.40 6.26
CA ASP A 254 -12.28 6.56 5.54
C ASP A 254 -12.36 5.61 4.35
N SER A 255 -11.36 5.61 3.47
CA SER A 255 -11.31 4.74 2.28
C SER A 255 -11.27 3.25 2.63
N ASN A 256 -10.59 2.90 3.72
CA ASN A 256 -10.59 1.53 4.25
C ASN A 256 -11.97 1.15 4.81
N GLY A 257 -12.63 2.08 5.50
CA GLY A 257 -14.00 1.91 5.99
C GLY A 257 -15.01 1.71 4.86
N GLU A 258 -14.89 2.47 3.77
CA GLU A 258 -15.70 2.30 2.56
C GLU A 258 -15.49 0.93 1.93
N SER A 259 -14.24 0.55 1.68
CA SER A 259 -13.89 -0.73 1.06
C SER A 259 -14.38 -1.92 1.90
N LYS A 260 -14.30 -1.81 3.24
CA LYS A 260 -14.86 -2.80 4.16
C LYS A 260 -16.39 -2.89 4.07
N ARG A 261 -17.09 -1.75 4.06
CA ARG A 261 -18.56 -1.70 3.93
C ARG A 261 -19.02 -2.35 2.63
N GLU A 262 -18.36 -2.05 1.53
CA GLU A 262 -18.66 -2.63 0.22
C GLU A 262 -18.51 -4.17 0.23
N VAL A 263 -17.42 -4.68 0.79
CA VAL A 263 -17.19 -6.13 0.91
C VAL A 263 -18.22 -6.79 1.83
N ASP A 264 -18.59 -6.14 2.94
CA ASP A 264 -19.61 -6.65 3.87
C ASP A 264 -21.02 -6.65 3.25
N GLU A 265 -21.34 -5.66 2.42
CA GLU A 265 -22.58 -5.61 1.64
C GLU A 265 -22.61 -6.70 0.56
N TRP A 266 -21.50 -6.87 -0.17
CA TRP A 266 -21.35 -7.96 -1.11
C TRP A 266 -21.53 -9.33 -0.42
N ARG A 267 -20.89 -9.54 0.73
CA ARG A 267 -21.02 -10.77 1.52
C ARG A 267 -22.48 -10.99 1.95
N ARG A 268 -23.18 -9.94 2.39
CA ARG A 268 -24.61 -10.00 2.72
C ARG A 268 -25.47 -10.35 1.50
N ARG A 269 -25.18 -9.80 0.32
CA ARG A 269 -25.89 -10.13 -0.93
C ARG A 269 -25.68 -11.59 -1.32
N MET A 270 -24.45 -12.09 -1.24
CA MET A 270 -24.13 -13.49 -1.57
C MET A 270 -24.68 -14.49 -0.54
N ALA A 271 -24.86 -14.06 0.71
CA ALA A 271 -25.49 -14.89 1.76
C ALA A 271 -27.02 -14.99 1.61
N ARG A 272 -27.66 -14.12 0.83
CA ARG A 272 -29.10 -14.20 0.56
C ARG A 272 -29.35 -15.33 -0.44
N PRO A 273 -30.31 -16.22 -0.16
CA PRO A 273 -30.68 -17.24 -1.14
C PRO A 273 -31.29 -16.57 -2.38
N THR A 274 -30.87 -17.00 -3.57
CA THR A 274 -31.29 -16.44 -4.87
C THR A 274 -32.81 -16.46 -5.09
N ASN A 275 -33.51 -17.39 -4.42
CA ASN A 275 -34.96 -17.57 -4.54
C ASN A 275 -35.74 -16.88 -3.42
N LEU A 276 -35.12 -16.05 -2.57
CA LEU A 276 -35.78 -15.43 -1.41
C LEU A 276 -37.04 -14.65 -1.83
N GLU A 277 -36.96 -13.87 -2.90
CA GLU A 277 -38.09 -13.07 -3.42
C GLU A 277 -39.24 -13.94 -3.98
N GLN A 278 -38.95 -15.19 -4.35
CA GLN A 278 -39.96 -16.14 -4.83
C GLN A 278 -40.61 -16.94 -3.69
N MET A 279 -40.10 -16.81 -2.46
CA MET A 279 -40.66 -17.49 -1.29
C MET A 279 -41.86 -16.69 -0.71
N PRO A 280 -42.83 -17.36 -0.06
CA PRO A 280 -43.90 -16.68 0.65
C PRO A 280 -43.38 -15.72 1.74
N PRO A 281 -44.11 -14.63 2.07
CA PRO A 281 -43.66 -13.59 3.00
C PRO A 281 -43.19 -14.12 4.36
N ASP A 282 -43.93 -15.06 4.93
CA ASP A 282 -43.62 -15.67 6.24
C ASP A 282 -42.27 -16.41 6.21
N VAL A 283 -41.96 -17.05 5.08
CA VAL A 283 -40.70 -17.78 4.89
C VAL A 283 -39.55 -16.81 4.65
N GLN A 284 -39.79 -15.69 3.97
CA GLN A 284 -38.80 -14.61 3.85
C GLN A 284 -38.42 -14.07 5.22
N GLU A 285 -39.40 -13.79 6.10
CA GLU A 285 -39.16 -13.28 7.45
C GLU A 285 -38.35 -14.27 8.30
N ILE A 286 -38.66 -15.57 8.23
CA ILE A 286 -37.92 -16.62 8.94
C ILE A 286 -36.48 -16.71 8.45
N VAL A 287 -36.25 -16.66 7.13
CA VAL A 287 -34.91 -16.73 6.55
C VAL A 287 -34.09 -15.50 6.94
N GLU A 288 -34.68 -14.30 6.90
CA GLU A 288 -34.01 -13.07 7.34
C GLU A 288 -33.67 -13.10 8.83
N LYS A 289 -34.59 -13.58 9.68
CA LYS A 289 -34.36 -13.75 11.12
C LYS A 289 -33.23 -14.73 11.38
N HIS A 290 -33.15 -15.82 10.62
CA HIS A 290 -32.07 -16.81 10.74
C HIS A 290 -30.71 -16.27 10.27
N LEU A 291 -30.68 -15.48 9.19
CA LEU A 291 -29.47 -14.81 8.70
C LEU A 291 -28.93 -13.81 9.75
N LYS A 292 -29.81 -13.02 10.38
CA LYS A 292 -29.45 -12.11 11.47
C LYS A 292 -28.89 -12.87 12.67
N GLN A 293 -29.52 -13.98 13.07
CA GLN A 293 -29.03 -14.82 14.18
C GLN A 293 -27.69 -15.50 13.89
N ARG A 294 -27.42 -15.93 12.65
CA ARG A 294 -26.13 -16.52 12.26
C ARG A 294 -24.99 -15.51 12.30
N GLY A 295 -25.22 -14.27 11.86
CA GLY A 295 -24.23 -13.19 11.95
C GLY A 295 -23.79 -12.92 13.40
N ILE A 296 -24.74 -12.95 14.34
CA ILE A 296 -24.47 -12.75 15.78
C ILE A 296 -23.73 -13.95 16.41
N LYS A 297 -24.03 -15.17 15.97
CA LYS A 297 -23.40 -16.39 16.50
C LYS A 297 -21.97 -16.62 16.01
N GLN A 298 -21.61 -16.19 14.79
CA GLN A 298 -20.24 -16.28 14.28
C GLN A 298 -19.26 -15.37 15.04
N ALA A 299 -19.72 -14.25 15.59
CA ALA A 299 -18.88 -13.35 16.39
C ALA A 299 -18.53 -13.90 17.79
N THR A 300 -19.26 -14.92 18.28
CA THR A 300 -19.17 -15.38 19.68
C THR A 300 -18.54 -16.75 19.88
N ASN A 301 -18.17 -17.48 18.82
CA ASN A 301 -17.68 -18.86 18.98
C ASN A 301 -16.53 -19.22 18.03
N LEU A 302 -15.30 -18.89 18.44
CA LEU A 302 -14.11 -19.69 18.10
C LEU A 302 -13.66 -20.46 19.34
N VAL A 303 -14.52 -21.34 19.87
CA VAL A 303 -14.08 -22.37 20.81
C VAL A 303 -13.90 -23.66 20.01
N SER A 304 -12.63 -24.00 19.77
CA SER A 304 -12.21 -25.23 19.11
C SER A 304 -12.87 -26.47 19.73
N VAL A 305 -13.53 -27.27 18.90
CA VAL A 305 -14.12 -28.57 19.24
C VAL A 305 -13.06 -29.59 19.71
N LEU A 306 -11.76 -29.30 19.50
CA LEU A 306 -10.65 -30.19 19.81
C LEU A 306 -9.92 -29.87 21.13
N ARG A 307 -10.42 -28.96 21.97
CA ARG A 307 -9.88 -28.82 23.34
C ARG A 307 -10.31 -30.02 24.19
N LYS A 308 -9.39 -30.99 24.38
CA LYS A 308 -9.50 -31.97 25.46
C LYS A 308 -9.44 -31.20 26.79
N SER A 309 -10.58 -31.08 27.47
CA SER A 309 -10.61 -30.57 28.84
C SER A 309 -9.97 -31.59 29.76
N THR A 310 -8.80 -31.28 30.30
CA THR A 310 -8.26 -31.92 31.51
C THR A 310 -9.15 -31.51 32.68
N GLY A 311 -10.11 -32.37 33.04
CA GLY A 311 -10.88 -32.21 34.27
C GLY A 311 -12.35 -32.61 34.15
N GLN A 312 -12.69 -33.72 34.82
CA GLN A 312 -14.01 -34.30 35.08
C GLN A 312 -14.87 -34.71 33.87
N GLN A 313 -15.09 -36.02 33.75
CA GLN A 313 -16.14 -36.60 32.92
C GLN A 313 -17.51 -36.06 33.37
N ARG A 314 -18.09 -35.14 32.60
CA ARG A 314 -19.49 -34.75 32.78
C ARG A 314 -20.37 -35.89 32.26
N ARG A 315 -21.10 -36.56 33.15
CA ARG A 315 -22.15 -37.50 32.76
C ARG A 315 -23.29 -36.71 32.14
N ILE A 316 -23.52 -36.94 30.85
CA ILE A 316 -24.67 -36.39 30.12
C ILE A 316 -25.90 -37.16 30.62
N HIS A 317 -26.86 -36.45 31.22
CA HIS A 317 -28.22 -36.96 31.45
C HIS A 317 -29.14 -36.33 30.41
N PHE A 318 -29.87 -37.17 29.69
CA PHE A 318 -30.97 -36.72 28.86
C PHE A 318 -32.17 -36.48 29.78
N SER A 319 -32.79 -35.31 29.74
CA SER A 319 -34.03 -35.08 30.47
C SER A 319 -35.14 -35.90 29.79
N GLU A 320 -35.81 -36.76 30.54
CA GLU A 320 -36.93 -37.59 30.05
C GLU A 320 -38.19 -36.78 29.69
N HIS A 321 -38.18 -35.46 29.85
CA HIS A 321 -39.25 -34.59 29.38
C HIS A 321 -39.07 -34.32 27.88
N HIS A 322 -39.70 -35.15 27.06
CA HIS A 322 -39.84 -34.96 25.63
C HIS A 322 -41.13 -34.19 25.36
N THR A 323 -41.01 -32.99 24.81
CA THR A 323 -42.16 -32.24 24.31
C THR A 323 -42.48 -32.75 22.92
N GLU A 324 -43.44 -33.66 22.82
CA GLU A 324 -43.91 -34.19 21.55
C GLU A 324 -44.98 -33.25 20.98
N THR A 325 -44.60 -32.44 20.00
CA THR A 325 -45.54 -31.56 19.31
C THR A 325 -46.10 -32.29 18.10
N GLN A 326 -47.36 -32.70 18.18
CA GLN A 326 -48.05 -33.33 17.07
C GLN A 326 -48.37 -32.29 15.98
N ILE A 327 -47.68 -32.39 14.85
CA ILE A 327 -47.96 -31.54 13.68
C ILE A 327 -49.11 -32.21 12.90
N GLN A 328 -50.30 -31.63 12.97
CA GLN A 328 -51.43 -32.03 12.12
C GLN A 328 -51.33 -31.30 10.78
N SER A 329 -51.67 -32.01 9.71
CA SER A 329 -51.73 -31.44 8.36
C SER A 329 -53.07 -30.74 8.15
N ASP A 330 -53.05 -29.51 7.64
CA ASP A 330 -54.25 -28.74 7.28
C ASP A 330 -54.97 -29.29 6.01
N ILE A 331 -54.52 -30.43 5.49
CA ILE A 331 -55.08 -31.04 4.29
C ILE A 331 -56.28 -31.91 4.71
N PRO A 332 -57.51 -31.63 4.24
CA PRO A 332 -58.66 -32.48 4.52
C PRO A 332 -58.40 -33.90 3.98
N ALA A 333 -58.82 -34.92 4.75
CA ALA A 333 -58.50 -36.34 4.55
C ALA A 333 -58.83 -36.91 3.14
N THR A 334 -59.57 -36.17 2.32
CA THR A 334 -59.98 -36.54 0.96
C THR A 334 -58.97 -36.18 -0.13
N LYS A 335 -57.90 -35.42 0.17
CA LYS A 335 -56.89 -35.05 -0.83
C LYS A 335 -55.53 -35.68 -0.51
N ARG A 336 -55.08 -36.60 -1.37
CA ARG A 336 -53.71 -37.13 -1.34
C ARG A 336 -52.75 -36.20 -2.08
N LEU A 337 -51.57 -35.98 -1.52
CA LEU A 337 -50.46 -35.33 -2.21
C LEU A 337 -50.08 -36.14 -3.46
N ARG A 338 -49.93 -35.47 -4.60
CA ARG A 338 -49.48 -36.14 -5.83
C ARG A 338 -48.05 -36.62 -5.61
N SER A 339 -47.82 -37.92 -5.83
CA SER A 339 -46.48 -38.47 -5.95
C SER A 339 -45.82 -37.84 -7.18
N CYS A 340 -44.79 -37.02 -6.97
CA CYS A 340 -43.89 -36.65 -8.05
C CYS A 340 -43.14 -37.93 -8.49
N ARG A 341 -43.13 -38.20 -9.79
CA ARG A 341 -42.41 -39.31 -10.42
C ARG A 341 -41.22 -38.76 -11.16
#